data_AF-A0A956NH60-F1
#
_entry.id   AF-A0A956NH60-F1
#
_cell.length_a   1.000
_cell.length_b   1.000
_cell.length_c   1.000
_cell.angle_alpha   90.00
_cell.angle_beta   90.00
_cell.angle_gamma   90.00
#
_symmetry.space_group_name_H-M   'P 1'
#
loop_
_entity.id
_entity.type
_entity.pdbx_description
1 polymer ?
#
loop_
_entity_poly.entity_id
_entity_poly.type
_entity_poly.pdbx_seq_one_letter_code
_entity_poly.pdbx_strand_id
1 'polypeptide(L)'
;MHDLTESAFASPASASSGFDVCTDGGTVSRSAGRSIVATGLSLLALLLVAVSARAATIEPVPTGVAAFVGMATDGPLDTPVLVSNFTEFKGIFGDSGQGLSNPYLPPSAASFFLNGGERLWVVRVTDDQDATVIGIDGGSPGARTGLQTIRDVDEVSVVAVPGSTTSAVQSAMIALCEELGDRMAILDSASTDDMNAVLSQRAALDSPLGDAAIYFPWVKAAPTGESLVLPPSGFVAGAFARTAPPDAPVGTIVSASDVSYRLTAQQTDVLTQAGVNAIRYFSGPDVRIWGARTLSSDPEWKYVAIRRVGLFLLESIYEGTEWAVFEDNDETLWNELRAVTEDFLLGLFQQGWFQGSSPSDAFFVRCDRTSMTQQDIDEGRTILIFGIATTRPAEFLILQIVHERANTSSLPADLSRRAGRIVATPNPSRGEVTLRLVGSLSAVDPTLPVSSSADSGFLRILDATGREVRRWSTNGSGPPSGIAWNGRDDFGRSLPSGTYYVRFDGPHVSYGTKLLRVR
;
A
#
# COMPACT_ATOMS: atom_id res chain seq x y z
N MET A 1 15.13 73.11 20.04
CA MET A 1 15.76 74.06 20.99
C MET A 1 15.07 73.84 22.32
N HIS A 2 15.81 73.29 23.29
CA HIS A 2 15.51 73.14 24.73
C HIS A 2 14.21 72.50 25.29
N ASP A 3 14.47 71.68 26.32
CA ASP A 3 13.75 71.38 27.58
C ASP A 3 12.35 70.73 27.55
N LEU A 4 12.15 69.52 28.09
CA LEU A 4 12.33 69.01 29.47
C LEU A 4 11.47 69.69 30.55
N THR A 5 10.79 68.83 31.33
CA THR A 5 10.27 68.89 32.73
C THR A 5 8.76 68.57 32.77
N GLU A 6 8.25 67.49 33.39
CA GLU A 6 8.45 66.79 34.69
C GLU A 6 7.57 67.34 35.84
N SER A 7 6.88 66.41 36.55
CA SER A 7 6.12 66.61 37.81
C SER A 7 4.78 67.40 37.72
N ALA A 8 3.79 67.30 38.63
CA ALA A 8 3.61 66.47 39.83
C ALA A 8 2.13 66.45 40.33
N PHE A 9 1.75 65.42 41.09
CA PHE A 9 0.73 65.37 42.18
C PHE A 9 -0.63 66.11 42.09
N ALA A 10 -1.74 65.36 42.26
CA ALA A 10 -2.63 65.39 43.46
C ALA A 10 -4.08 64.92 43.20
N SER A 11 -4.51 63.89 43.93
CA SER A 11 -5.91 63.69 44.41
C SER A 11 -6.09 64.44 45.74
N PRO A 12 -7.30 64.76 46.26
CA PRO A 12 -8.44 63.83 46.42
C PRO A 12 -9.87 64.44 46.40
N ALA A 13 -10.92 63.60 46.55
CA ALA A 13 -11.99 63.74 47.56
C ALA A 13 -13.11 62.70 47.35
N SER A 14 -13.67 62.21 48.46
CA SER A 14 -14.71 61.17 48.53
C SER A 14 -16.11 61.74 48.81
N ALA A 15 -17.15 60.95 48.51
CA ALA A 15 -18.45 61.02 49.17
C ALA A 15 -19.03 59.61 49.33
N SER A 16 -19.68 59.34 50.47
CA SER A 16 -20.03 57.98 50.92
C SER A 16 -21.43 57.88 51.54
N SER A 17 -22.17 56.82 51.18
CA SER A 17 -23.33 56.26 51.90
C SER A 17 -23.77 54.97 51.21
N GLY A 18 -24.14 53.87 51.87
CA GLY A 18 -24.22 53.57 53.31
C GLY A 18 -24.37 52.06 53.50
N PHE A 19 -24.12 51.57 54.72
CA PHE A 19 -24.16 50.14 55.09
C PHE A 19 -25.58 49.56 55.06
N ASP A 20 -25.69 48.23 54.85
CA ASP A 20 -26.22 47.38 55.91
C ASP A 20 -25.67 45.94 55.84
N VAL A 21 -25.44 45.33 57.00
CA VAL A 21 -24.85 43.98 57.15
C VAL A 21 -25.53 43.26 58.31
N CYS A 22 -25.93 42.01 58.12
CA CYS A 22 -26.16 41.06 59.20
C CYS A 22 -25.16 39.90 59.08
N THR A 23 -24.48 39.56 60.17
CA THR A 23 -23.51 38.46 60.26
C THR A 23 -24.06 37.27 61.05
N ASP A 24 -23.33 36.16 60.92
CA ASP A 24 -23.22 34.98 61.80
C ASP A 24 -23.77 33.69 61.16
N GLY A 25 -22.98 32.62 61.01
CA GLY A 25 -21.53 32.46 61.26
C GLY A 25 -21.07 31.05 60.87
N GLY A 26 -19.83 30.90 60.38
CA GLY A 26 -19.32 29.56 59.97
C GLY A 26 -18.16 29.56 58.98
N THR A 27 -16.97 30.03 59.39
CA THR A 27 -15.68 29.72 58.72
C THR A 27 -15.41 28.20 58.75
N VAL A 28 -14.71 27.55 57.80
CA VAL A 28 -13.54 27.90 56.96
C VAL A 28 -13.59 27.01 55.67
N SER A 29 -12.81 27.12 54.58
CA SER A 29 -11.55 27.83 54.27
C SER A 29 -11.29 27.95 52.74
N ARG A 30 -10.10 28.47 52.39
CA ARG A 30 -9.30 28.25 51.14
C ARG A 30 -9.84 28.74 49.79
N SER A 31 -9.62 30.04 49.59
CA SER A 31 -8.71 30.59 48.56
C SER A 31 -9.04 30.44 47.06
N ALA A 32 -9.76 31.45 46.56
CA ALA A 32 -9.32 32.32 45.47
C ALA A 32 -8.56 31.70 44.26
N GLY A 33 -9.31 31.18 43.28
CA GLY A 33 -8.86 31.12 41.90
C GLY A 33 -9.15 32.45 41.18
N ARG A 34 -8.12 33.20 40.76
CA ARG A 34 -8.30 34.38 39.89
C ARG A 34 -8.60 33.92 38.47
N SER A 35 -9.64 34.45 37.84
CA SER A 35 -9.81 34.34 36.39
C SER A 35 -8.64 35.02 35.69
N ILE A 36 -7.80 34.23 35.02
CA ILE A 36 -6.91 34.74 33.97
C ILE A 36 -7.68 34.58 32.66
N VAL A 37 -8.08 35.72 32.08
CA VAL A 37 -8.68 35.75 30.74
C VAL A 37 -7.55 35.46 29.75
N ALA A 38 -7.53 34.25 29.18
CA ALA A 38 -6.60 33.88 28.13
C ALA A 38 -7.03 34.55 26.80
N THR A 39 -6.51 35.75 26.54
CA THR A 39 -6.70 36.43 25.26
C THR A 39 -5.95 35.71 24.14
N GLY A 40 -6.70 35.00 23.31
CA GLY A 40 -6.39 34.74 21.89
C GLY A 40 -5.00 34.22 21.55
N LEU A 41 -4.77 32.90 21.70
CA LEU A 41 -3.95 32.19 20.72
C LEU A 41 -4.85 31.81 19.54
N SER A 42 -4.48 32.24 18.34
CA SER A 42 -5.13 31.78 17.10
C SER A 42 -4.78 30.31 16.86
N LEU A 43 -5.72 29.54 16.29
CA LEU A 43 -5.56 28.09 16.04
C LEU A 43 -4.28 27.77 15.24
N LEU A 44 -3.88 28.70 14.35
CA LEU A 44 -2.67 28.61 13.53
C LEU A 44 -1.38 28.55 14.37
N ALA A 45 -1.33 29.23 15.52
CA ALA A 45 -0.18 29.23 16.41
C ALA A 45 -0.08 27.93 17.24
N LEU A 46 -1.21 27.28 17.52
CA LEU A 46 -1.23 25.98 18.19
C LEU A 46 -0.75 24.86 17.24
N LEU A 47 -1.00 25.00 15.94
CA LEU A 47 -0.47 24.10 14.90
C LEU A 47 1.06 24.21 14.78
N LEU A 48 1.61 25.44 14.78
CA LEU A 48 3.06 25.67 14.66
C LEU A 48 3.88 25.22 15.87
N VAL A 49 3.32 25.24 17.09
CA VAL A 49 4.05 24.83 18.31
C VAL A 49 4.13 23.31 18.47
N ALA A 50 3.41 22.53 17.65
CA ALA A 50 3.56 21.08 17.57
C ALA A 50 4.75 20.63 16.70
N VAL A 51 5.32 21.52 15.87
CA VAL A 51 6.46 21.21 14.97
C VAL A 51 7.80 21.32 15.72
N SER A 52 7.91 20.52 16.78
CA SER A 52 9.19 20.16 17.41
C SER A 52 9.04 18.79 18.09
N ALA A 53 8.49 17.83 17.33
CA ALA A 53 8.55 16.42 17.68
C ALA A 53 9.94 15.90 17.31
N ARG A 54 10.65 15.35 18.30
CA ARG A 54 11.87 14.54 18.08
C ARG A 54 11.60 13.49 17.00
N ALA A 55 12.62 13.21 16.19
CA ALA A 55 12.69 12.12 15.20
C ALA A 55 11.68 10.99 15.49
N ALA A 56 10.65 10.90 14.66
CA ALA A 56 9.58 9.92 14.82
C ALA A 56 10.16 8.51 14.72
N THR A 57 9.82 7.64 15.67
CA THR A 57 10.11 6.21 15.54
C THR A 57 9.20 5.63 14.47
N ILE A 58 9.77 4.86 13.56
CA ILE A 58 9.00 4.13 12.55
C ILE A 58 8.28 2.98 13.27
N GLU A 59 6.95 3.02 13.27
CA GLU A 59 6.12 1.95 13.81
C GLU A 59 5.79 0.94 12.70
N PRO A 60 5.76 -0.38 13.01
CA PRO A 60 5.48 -1.42 12.03
C PRO A 60 3.98 -1.49 11.69
N VAL A 61 3.63 -1.41 10.40
CA VAL A 61 2.22 -1.48 9.96
C VAL A 61 1.60 -2.88 10.12
N PRO A 62 0.27 -3.01 10.30
CA PRO A 62 -0.42 -4.29 10.32
C PRO A 62 -0.25 -5.09 9.01
N THR A 63 0.17 -6.36 9.10
CA THR A 63 0.42 -7.22 7.91
C THR A 63 -0.69 -8.23 7.61
N GLY A 64 -1.81 -8.18 8.36
CA GLY A 64 -2.91 -9.14 8.32
C GLY A 64 -4.32 -8.56 8.17
N VAL A 65 -4.44 -7.28 7.77
CA VAL A 65 -5.74 -6.63 7.57
C VAL A 65 -6.24 -6.94 6.16
N ALA A 66 -7.40 -7.58 6.07
CA ALA A 66 -7.98 -7.96 4.79
C ALA A 66 -9.11 -7.02 4.35
N ALA A 67 -9.33 -6.90 3.04
CA ALA A 67 -10.53 -6.32 2.44
C ALA A 67 -11.18 -7.34 1.49
N PHE A 68 -12.45 -7.66 1.73
CA PHE A 68 -13.26 -8.53 0.86
C PHE A 68 -14.35 -7.74 0.15
N VAL A 69 -14.42 -7.89 -1.18
CA VAL A 69 -15.53 -7.38 -2.01
C VAL A 69 -16.42 -8.54 -2.41
N GLY A 70 -17.74 -8.38 -2.32
CA GLY A 70 -18.68 -9.40 -2.79
C GLY A 70 -20.14 -9.12 -2.47
N MET A 71 -21.02 -10.06 -2.80
CA MET A 71 -22.45 -9.92 -2.53
C MET A 71 -22.79 -10.32 -1.09
N ALA A 72 -23.68 -9.56 -0.46
CA ALA A 72 -24.27 -9.87 0.85
C ALA A 72 -25.78 -9.56 0.83
N THR A 73 -26.55 -10.16 1.74
CA THR A 73 -28.02 -9.94 1.80
C THR A 73 -28.36 -8.55 2.33
N ASP A 74 -27.55 -8.05 3.27
CA ASP A 74 -27.77 -6.80 4.00
C ASP A 74 -26.50 -5.94 4.01
N GLY A 75 -26.57 -4.75 4.62
CA GLY A 75 -25.44 -3.83 4.76
C GLY A 75 -25.35 -2.74 3.68
N PRO A 76 -24.53 -1.70 3.89
CA PRO A 76 -24.39 -0.59 2.94
C PRO A 76 -23.69 -1.06 1.66
N LEU A 77 -24.17 -0.59 0.51
CA LEU A 77 -23.54 -0.82 -0.79
C LEU A 77 -22.35 0.11 -0.99
N ASP A 78 -21.31 -0.37 -1.68
CA ASP A 78 -20.15 0.42 -2.13
C ASP A 78 -19.46 1.24 -1.03
N THR A 79 -19.62 0.81 0.22
CA THR A 79 -19.09 1.47 1.41
C THR A 79 -18.21 0.48 2.16
N PRO A 80 -16.90 0.72 2.33
CA PRO A 80 -16.06 -0.10 3.18
C PRO A 80 -16.54 -0.04 4.63
N VAL A 81 -16.81 -1.21 5.23
CA VAL A 81 -17.13 -1.34 6.66
C VAL A 81 -16.13 -2.28 7.31
N LEU A 82 -15.42 -1.79 8.33
CA LEU A 82 -14.57 -2.61 9.18
C LEU A 82 -15.41 -3.47 10.11
N VAL A 83 -15.10 -4.77 10.18
CA VAL A 83 -15.60 -5.70 11.18
C VAL A 83 -14.45 -6.48 11.81
N SER A 84 -14.53 -6.73 13.11
CA SER A 84 -13.47 -7.32 13.93
C SER A 84 -13.73 -8.79 14.28
N ASN A 85 -14.91 -9.32 13.93
CA ASN A 85 -15.27 -10.74 14.10
C ASN A 85 -16.49 -11.12 13.25
N PHE A 86 -16.74 -12.42 13.09
CA PHE A 86 -17.87 -12.91 12.29
C PHE A 86 -19.25 -12.62 12.91
N THR A 87 -19.38 -12.39 14.21
CA THR A 87 -20.69 -12.03 14.80
C THR A 87 -21.09 -10.61 14.40
N GLU A 88 -20.13 -9.69 14.39
CA GLU A 88 -20.30 -8.33 13.88
C GLU A 88 -20.60 -8.32 12.37
N PHE A 89 -19.84 -9.09 11.57
CA PHE A 89 -20.13 -9.31 10.15
C PHE A 89 -21.61 -9.68 9.93
N LYS A 90 -22.09 -10.70 10.62
CA LYS A 90 -23.48 -11.19 10.48
C LYS A 90 -24.52 -10.15 10.84
N GLY A 91 -24.25 -9.31 11.83
CA GLY A 91 -25.16 -8.25 12.26
C GLY A 91 -25.33 -7.12 11.24
N ILE A 92 -24.37 -6.96 10.32
CA ILE A 92 -24.36 -5.90 9.30
C ILE A 92 -24.74 -6.44 7.92
N PHE A 93 -24.17 -7.59 7.53
CA PHE A 93 -24.20 -8.11 6.15
C PHE A 93 -25.06 -9.37 5.96
N GLY A 94 -25.58 -9.94 7.05
CA GLY A 94 -26.29 -11.23 7.02
C GLY A 94 -25.37 -12.43 7.20
N ASP A 95 -25.96 -13.61 7.42
CA ASP A 95 -25.25 -14.82 7.85
C ASP A 95 -24.99 -15.88 6.77
N SER A 96 -25.67 -15.76 5.63
CA SER A 96 -25.57 -16.68 4.52
C SER A 96 -25.67 -15.93 3.19
N GLY A 97 -24.95 -16.42 2.18
CA GLY A 97 -25.11 -15.95 0.80
C GLY A 97 -26.24 -16.64 0.04
N GLN A 98 -27.11 -17.40 0.72
CA GLN A 98 -28.13 -18.21 0.05
C GLN A 98 -29.08 -17.33 -0.76
N GLY A 99 -29.26 -17.67 -2.05
CA GLY A 99 -30.07 -16.89 -3.00
C GLY A 99 -29.33 -15.80 -3.77
N LEU A 100 -28.07 -15.52 -3.43
CA LEU A 100 -27.18 -14.63 -4.22
C LEU A 100 -26.52 -15.43 -5.37
N SER A 101 -26.22 -14.78 -6.49
CA SER A 101 -25.51 -15.41 -7.61
C SER A 101 -24.06 -15.78 -7.25
N ASN A 102 -23.38 -14.91 -6.51
CA ASN A 102 -22.16 -15.24 -5.77
C ASN A 102 -22.45 -15.31 -4.25
N PRO A 103 -22.57 -16.51 -3.65
CA PRO A 103 -22.91 -16.69 -2.24
C PRO A 103 -21.68 -16.68 -1.29
N TYR A 104 -20.47 -16.40 -1.77
CA TYR A 104 -19.24 -16.78 -1.07
C TYR A 104 -18.68 -15.76 -0.07
N LEU A 105 -19.14 -14.51 -0.06
CA LEU A 105 -18.61 -13.49 0.85
C LEU A 105 -18.84 -13.83 2.35
N PRO A 106 -20.07 -14.12 2.84
CA PRO A 106 -20.28 -14.50 4.24
C PRO A 106 -19.47 -15.72 4.73
N PRO A 107 -19.46 -16.89 4.04
CA PRO A 107 -18.66 -18.02 4.49
C PRO A 107 -17.15 -17.78 4.37
N SER A 108 -16.68 -16.96 3.43
CA SER A 108 -15.26 -16.57 3.36
C SER A 108 -14.85 -15.62 4.48
N ALA A 109 -15.71 -14.69 4.88
CA ALA A 109 -15.50 -13.85 6.07
C ALA A 109 -15.43 -14.71 7.34
N ALA A 110 -16.34 -15.68 7.50
CA ALA A 110 -16.27 -16.64 8.60
C ALA A 110 -14.96 -17.43 8.60
N SER A 111 -14.52 -17.92 7.43
CA SER A 111 -13.24 -18.63 7.27
C SER A 111 -12.02 -17.74 7.56
N PHE A 112 -12.05 -16.45 7.24
CA PHE A 112 -10.97 -15.50 7.58
C PHE A 112 -10.75 -15.45 9.09
N PHE A 113 -11.81 -15.19 9.86
CA PHE A 113 -11.74 -15.14 11.32
C PHE A 113 -11.36 -16.51 11.94
N LEU A 114 -11.90 -17.61 11.42
CA LEU A 114 -11.53 -18.97 11.87
C LEU A 114 -10.06 -19.34 11.59
N ASN A 115 -9.39 -18.65 10.65
CA ASN A 115 -7.98 -18.88 10.33
C ASN A 115 -7.02 -17.87 10.97
N GLY A 116 -7.50 -17.01 11.87
CA GLY A 116 -6.66 -16.05 12.61
C GLY A 116 -6.62 -14.65 12.01
N GLY A 117 -7.55 -14.32 11.10
CA GLY A 117 -7.82 -12.94 10.74
C GLY A 117 -8.50 -12.17 11.89
N GLU A 118 -8.13 -10.90 12.09
CA GLU A 118 -8.64 -10.07 13.20
C GLU A 118 -9.38 -8.82 12.71
N ARG A 119 -8.99 -8.25 11.56
CA ARG A 119 -9.56 -7.02 10.98
C ARG A 119 -9.94 -7.29 9.54
N LEU A 120 -11.23 -7.16 9.22
CA LEU A 120 -11.77 -7.35 7.88
C LEU A 120 -12.56 -6.12 7.46
N TRP A 121 -12.12 -5.45 6.41
CA TRP A 121 -12.93 -4.51 5.65
C TRP A 121 -13.83 -5.27 4.69
N VAL A 122 -15.10 -4.91 4.65
CA VAL A 122 -16.12 -5.54 3.79
C VAL A 122 -16.72 -4.48 2.89
N VAL A 123 -16.75 -4.77 1.59
CA VAL A 123 -17.41 -3.95 0.57
C VAL A 123 -18.50 -4.80 -0.07
N ARG A 124 -19.75 -4.38 0.09
CA ARG A 124 -20.90 -5.05 -0.52
C ARG A 124 -21.17 -4.49 -1.92
N VAL A 125 -21.33 -5.38 -2.90
CA VAL A 125 -21.81 -5.06 -4.25
C VAL A 125 -23.21 -5.63 -4.51
N THR A 126 -23.92 -5.08 -5.49
CA THR A 126 -25.31 -5.46 -5.84
C THR A 126 -25.43 -6.81 -6.54
N ASP A 127 -24.41 -7.19 -7.31
CA ASP A 127 -24.39 -8.35 -8.18
C ASP A 127 -22.94 -8.78 -8.47
N ASP A 128 -22.80 -9.93 -9.14
CA ASP A 128 -21.52 -10.57 -9.47
C ASP A 128 -21.03 -10.25 -10.89
N GLN A 129 -21.61 -9.23 -11.57
CA GLN A 129 -21.12 -8.83 -12.89
C GLN A 129 -19.75 -8.13 -12.76
N ASP A 130 -18.84 -8.44 -13.69
CA ASP A 130 -17.47 -7.90 -13.69
C ASP A 130 -17.44 -6.37 -13.53
N ALA A 131 -18.34 -5.64 -14.20
CA ALA A 131 -18.40 -4.18 -14.13
C ALA A 131 -18.77 -3.66 -12.72
N THR A 132 -19.70 -4.31 -12.03
CA THR A 132 -20.14 -3.96 -10.67
C THR A 132 -19.05 -4.28 -9.65
N VAL A 133 -18.44 -5.46 -9.79
CA VAL A 133 -17.38 -5.95 -8.89
C VAL A 133 -16.10 -5.11 -9.03
N ILE A 134 -15.69 -4.78 -10.26
CA ILE A 134 -14.53 -3.89 -10.52
C ILE A 134 -14.83 -2.46 -10.07
N GLY A 135 -16.06 -2.00 -10.29
CA GLY A 135 -16.55 -0.69 -9.91
C GLY A 135 -15.92 0.48 -10.69
N ILE A 136 -16.19 1.69 -10.22
CA ILE A 136 -15.76 2.97 -10.81
C ILE A 136 -15.00 3.74 -9.73
N ASP A 137 -13.88 4.39 -10.10
CA ASP A 137 -13.05 5.12 -9.12
C ASP A 137 -13.68 6.45 -8.68
N GLY A 138 -14.41 7.14 -9.55
CA GLY A 138 -15.11 8.38 -9.19
C GLY A 138 -14.22 9.58 -8.80
N GLY A 139 -12.88 9.43 -8.80
CA GLY A 139 -11.89 10.47 -8.52
C GLY A 139 -11.79 10.93 -7.07
N SER A 140 -12.69 10.50 -6.17
CA SER A 140 -12.73 10.97 -4.78
C SER A 140 -13.34 9.95 -3.82
N PRO A 141 -12.94 9.95 -2.54
CA PRO A 141 -13.52 9.07 -1.53
C PRO A 141 -15.04 9.16 -1.43
N GLY A 142 -15.70 8.02 -1.33
CA GLY A 142 -17.18 7.94 -1.30
C GLY A 142 -17.88 8.19 -2.64
N ALA A 143 -17.16 8.55 -3.72
CA ALA A 143 -17.66 8.47 -5.10
C ALA A 143 -17.27 7.14 -5.79
N ARG A 144 -16.50 6.30 -5.08
CA ARG A 144 -15.98 5.01 -5.55
C ARG A 144 -17.04 3.92 -5.46
N THR A 145 -16.97 2.90 -6.32
CA THR A 145 -17.78 1.68 -6.21
C THR A 145 -16.95 0.41 -6.33
N GLY A 146 -17.52 -0.73 -5.90
CA GLY A 146 -16.90 -2.05 -5.97
C GLY A 146 -15.47 -2.08 -5.43
N LEU A 147 -14.59 -2.75 -6.15
CA LEU A 147 -13.16 -2.88 -5.83
C LEU A 147 -12.42 -1.54 -5.68
N GLN A 148 -12.86 -0.45 -6.33
CA GLN A 148 -12.17 0.84 -6.21
C GLN A 148 -12.30 1.45 -4.82
N THR A 149 -13.37 1.15 -4.07
CA THR A 149 -13.61 1.67 -2.71
C THR A 149 -12.48 1.34 -1.72
N ILE A 150 -11.70 0.30 -1.96
CA ILE A 150 -10.56 -0.07 -1.11
C ILE A 150 -9.46 1.01 -1.14
N ARG A 151 -9.43 1.89 -2.17
CA ARG A 151 -8.57 3.09 -2.22
C ARG A 151 -8.86 4.10 -1.11
N ASP A 152 -10.02 4.02 -0.47
CA ASP A 152 -10.40 4.88 0.66
C ASP A 152 -9.92 4.31 2.02
N VAL A 153 -9.27 3.13 2.00
CA VAL A 153 -8.78 2.43 3.20
C VAL A 153 -7.30 2.13 3.05
N ASP A 154 -6.51 2.78 3.90
CA ASP A 154 -5.04 2.71 3.87
C ASP A 154 -4.52 1.40 4.48
N GLU A 155 -5.00 1.03 5.68
CA GLU A 155 -4.51 -0.11 6.48
C GLU A 155 -4.68 -1.52 5.85
N VAL A 156 -5.23 -1.64 4.63
CA VAL A 156 -5.51 -2.92 3.99
C VAL A 156 -4.23 -3.51 3.40
N SER A 157 -3.69 -4.57 4.01
CA SER A 157 -2.53 -5.29 3.48
C SER A 157 -2.88 -6.42 2.48
N VAL A 158 -4.13 -6.88 2.48
CA VAL A 158 -4.59 -8.02 1.68
C VAL A 158 -5.97 -7.76 1.05
N VAL A 159 -6.14 -8.03 -0.25
CA VAL A 159 -7.41 -7.88 -0.97
C VAL A 159 -7.88 -9.22 -1.53
N ALA A 160 -9.17 -9.53 -1.40
CA ALA A 160 -9.81 -10.65 -2.09
C ALA A 160 -11.21 -10.32 -2.62
N VAL A 161 -11.64 -11.04 -3.65
CA VAL A 161 -13.02 -11.02 -4.16
C VAL A 161 -13.53 -12.47 -4.17
N PRO A 162 -14.05 -12.98 -3.04
CA PRO A 162 -14.27 -14.42 -2.87
C PRO A 162 -15.13 -15.06 -3.96
N GLY A 163 -14.56 -16.09 -4.60
CA GLY A 163 -15.22 -16.87 -5.64
C GLY A 163 -15.31 -16.18 -7.00
N SER A 164 -14.80 -14.96 -7.17
CA SER A 164 -14.68 -14.34 -8.49
C SER A 164 -13.42 -14.83 -9.21
N THR A 165 -13.64 -15.58 -10.30
CA THR A 165 -12.57 -16.23 -11.08
C THR A 165 -12.48 -15.72 -12.51
N THR A 166 -13.13 -14.59 -12.83
CA THR A 166 -13.07 -13.97 -14.16
C THR A 166 -11.73 -13.25 -14.35
N SER A 167 -11.18 -13.31 -15.57
CA SER A 167 -9.91 -12.64 -15.86
C SER A 167 -10.01 -11.12 -15.71
N ALA A 168 -11.20 -10.53 -15.88
CA ALA A 168 -11.41 -9.09 -15.75
C ALA A 168 -11.29 -8.63 -14.29
N VAL A 169 -12.04 -9.25 -13.37
CA VAL A 169 -11.95 -8.94 -11.93
C VAL A 169 -10.55 -9.23 -11.40
N GLN A 170 -9.96 -10.36 -11.78
CA GLN A 170 -8.63 -10.75 -11.30
C GLN A 170 -7.52 -9.82 -11.82
N SER A 171 -7.59 -9.35 -13.07
CA SER A 171 -6.67 -8.33 -13.57
C SER A 171 -6.89 -6.98 -12.89
N ALA A 172 -8.13 -6.62 -12.54
CA ALA A 172 -8.42 -5.40 -11.80
C ALA A 172 -7.90 -5.44 -10.35
N MET A 173 -7.98 -6.60 -9.68
CA MET A 173 -7.37 -6.81 -8.36
C MET A 173 -5.85 -6.67 -8.41
N ILE A 174 -5.20 -7.28 -9.41
CA ILE A 174 -3.76 -7.12 -9.65
C ILE A 174 -3.43 -5.65 -9.88
N ALA A 175 -4.15 -4.98 -10.79
CA ALA A 175 -3.90 -3.58 -11.12
C ALA A 175 -4.07 -2.66 -9.90
N LEU A 176 -5.11 -2.83 -9.08
CA LEU A 176 -5.31 -2.06 -7.85
C LEU A 176 -4.14 -2.25 -6.87
N CYS A 177 -3.80 -3.50 -6.57
CA CYS A 177 -2.74 -3.82 -5.60
C CYS A 177 -1.37 -3.35 -6.08
N GLU A 178 -1.06 -3.54 -7.37
CA GLU A 178 0.17 -3.00 -7.95
C GLU A 178 0.16 -1.47 -7.94
N GLU A 179 -0.94 -0.79 -8.28
CA GLU A 179 -1.01 0.68 -8.33
C GLU A 179 -0.77 1.30 -6.95
N LEU A 180 -1.41 0.79 -5.90
CA LEU A 180 -1.27 1.30 -4.53
C LEU A 180 0.06 0.89 -3.88
N GLY A 181 0.58 -0.31 -4.19
CA GLY A 181 1.97 -0.69 -3.89
C GLY A 181 2.27 -1.08 -2.43
N ASP A 182 1.22 -1.21 -1.62
CA ASP A 182 1.19 -1.47 -0.17
C ASP A 182 0.48 -2.80 0.19
N ARG A 183 -0.29 -3.37 -0.76
CA ARG A 183 -1.24 -4.46 -0.53
C ARG A 183 -1.16 -5.58 -1.56
N MET A 184 -1.60 -6.79 -1.18
CA MET A 184 -1.51 -8.00 -2.01
C MET A 184 -2.88 -8.63 -2.32
N ALA A 185 -3.12 -8.98 -3.59
CA ALA A 185 -4.31 -9.71 -4.02
C ALA A 185 -4.19 -11.23 -3.78
N ILE A 186 -5.19 -11.83 -3.13
CA ILE A 186 -5.38 -13.28 -3.07
C ILE A 186 -6.47 -13.66 -4.07
N LEU A 187 -6.08 -14.45 -5.09
CA LEU A 187 -6.96 -14.85 -6.18
C LEU A 187 -7.43 -16.29 -6.03
N ASP A 188 -8.71 -16.51 -6.33
CA ASP A 188 -9.31 -17.84 -6.40
C ASP A 188 -9.13 -18.46 -7.79
N SER A 189 -8.63 -19.69 -7.86
CA SER A 189 -8.71 -20.50 -9.08
C SER A 189 -10.16 -20.84 -9.44
N ALA A 190 -10.43 -21.21 -10.69
CA ALA A 190 -11.69 -21.82 -11.09
C ALA A 190 -12.05 -23.05 -10.21
N SER A 191 -13.33 -23.16 -9.81
CA SER A 191 -13.84 -24.33 -9.08
C SER A 191 -14.04 -25.52 -10.03
N THR A 192 -12.96 -26.24 -10.31
CA THR A 192 -12.94 -27.35 -11.29
C THR A 192 -12.01 -28.49 -10.84
N ASP A 193 -12.19 -29.68 -11.42
CA ASP A 193 -11.26 -30.80 -11.36
C ASP A 193 -10.31 -30.88 -12.59
N ASP A 194 -10.56 -30.06 -13.63
CA ASP A 194 -9.64 -29.90 -14.76
C ASP A 194 -8.50 -28.93 -14.45
N MET A 195 -7.32 -29.50 -14.21
CA MET A 195 -6.08 -28.75 -14.00
C MET A 195 -5.70 -27.87 -15.20
N ASN A 196 -6.11 -28.21 -16.44
CA ASN A 196 -5.76 -27.41 -17.61
C ASN A 196 -6.54 -26.08 -17.63
N ALA A 197 -7.79 -26.05 -17.20
CA ALA A 197 -8.54 -24.80 -17.02
C ALA A 197 -7.86 -23.87 -16.00
N VAL A 198 -7.35 -24.40 -14.89
CA VAL A 198 -6.59 -23.64 -13.87
C VAL A 198 -5.28 -23.10 -14.42
N LEU A 199 -4.53 -23.92 -15.16
CA LEU A 199 -3.31 -23.50 -15.84
C LEU A 199 -3.59 -22.42 -16.91
N SER A 200 -4.71 -22.54 -17.63
CA SER A 200 -5.14 -21.56 -18.64
C SER A 200 -5.52 -20.22 -18.00
N GLN A 201 -6.26 -20.24 -16.88
CA GLN A 201 -6.56 -19.06 -16.07
C GLN A 201 -5.26 -18.40 -15.59
N ARG A 202 -4.33 -19.18 -15.00
CA ARG A 202 -3.04 -18.68 -14.54
C ARG A 202 -2.23 -18.03 -15.66
N ALA A 203 -2.24 -18.60 -16.87
CA ALA A 203 -1.51 -18.07 -18.02
C ALA A 203 -2.08 -16.76 -18.58
N ALA A 204 -3.34 -16.41 -18.27
CA ALA A 204 -3.96 -15.15 -18.64
C ALA A 204 -3.63 -13.98 -17.69
N LEU A 205 -2.95 -14.26 -16.57
CA LEU A 205 -2.62 -13.29 -15.52
C LEU A 205 -1.10 -13.08 -15.44
N ASP A 206 -0.67 -11.86 -15.16
CA ASP A 206 0.70 -11.52 -14.74
C ASP A 206 0.61 -10.42 -13.68
N SER A 207 1.50 -10.47 -12.70
CA SER A 207 1.69 -9.38 -11.73
C SER A 207 3.19 -9.12 -11.66
N PRO A 208 3.74 -8.26 -12.54
CA PRO A 208 5.17 -7.98 -12.59
C PRO A 208 5.79 -7.65 -11.22
N LEU A 209 5.07 -6.93 -10.35
CA LEU A 209 5.56 -6.57 -9.02
C LEU A 209 5.36 -7.67 -7.96
N GLY A 210 4.59 -8.71 -8.29
CA GLY A 210 4.31 -9.84 -7.41
C GLY A 210 3.18 -9.61 -6.40
N ASP A 211 2.40 -8.53 -6.55
CA ASP A 211 1.28 -8.13 -5.68
C ASP A 211 0.04 -9.02 -5.81
N ALA A 212 0.19 -10.24 -6.34
CA ALA A 212 -0.88 -11.21 -6.40
C ALA A 212 -0.38 -12.65 -6.29
N ALA A 213 -1.23 -13.52 -5.72
CA ALA A 213 -1.02 -14.96 -5.65
C ALA A 213 -2.34 -15.71 -5.85
N ILE A 214 -2.33 -16.75 -6.69
CA ILE A 214 -3.52 -17.59 -6.97
C ILE A 214 -3.43 -18.92 -6.23
N TYR A 215 -4.56 -19.38 -5.69
CA TYR A 215 -4.67 -20.60 -4.90
C TYR A 215 -5.66 -21.59 -5.51
N PHE A 216 -5.28 -22.87 -5.55
CA PHE A 216 -6.07 -24.00 -6.04
C PHE A 216 -5.81 -25.23 -5.14
N PRO A 217 -6.79 -26.10 -4.88
CA PRO A 217 -8.19 -26.03 -5.26
C PRO A 217 -9.03 -25.25 -4.24
N TRP A 218 -10.34 -25.24 -4.47
CA TRP A 218 -11.33 -24.87 -3.47
C TRP A 218 -11.37 -25.89 -2.32
N VAL A 219 -11.89 -25.49 -1.17
CA VAL A 219 -11.86 -26.29 0.07
C VAL A 219 -13.26 -26.64 0.57
N LYS A 220 -13.41 -27.76 1.27
CA LYS A 220 -14.68 -28.18 1.88
C LYS A 220 -14.67 -27.83 3.36
N ALA A 221 -15.54 -26.93 3.80
CA ALA A 221 -15.61 -26.50 5.19
C ALA A 221 -17.03 -26.14 5.60
N ALA A 222 -17.28 -26.03 6.91
CA ALA A 222 -18.57 -25.63 7.47
C ALA A 222 -18.48 -24.41 8.40
N PRO A 223 -17.96 -23.26 7.92
CA PRO A 223 -17.66 -22.12 8.79
C PRO A 223 -18.93 -21.42 9.34
N THR A 224 -20.07 -21.61 8.67
CA THR A 224 -21.41 -21.16 9.07
C THR A 224 -22.31 -22.29 9.59
N GLY A 225 -21.76 -23.51 9.73
CA GLY A 225 -22.50 -24.71 10.17
C GLY A 225 -22.96 -25.64 9.04
N GLU A 226 -23.08 -25.15 7.80
CA GLU A 226 -23.37 -25.95 6.60
C GLU A 226 -22.07 -26.32 5.86
N SER A 227 -21.91 -27.57 5.45
CA SER A 227 -20.71 -28.02 4.72
C SER A 227 -20.78 -27.62 3.24
N LEU A 228 -19.92 -26.69 2.83
CA LEU A 228 -19.89 -26.08 1.51
C LEU A 228 -18.53 -26.29 0.83
N VAL A 229 -18.51 -26.25 -0.51
CA VAL A 229 -17.28 -26.05 -1.29
C VAL A 229 -17.06 -24.55 -1.42
N LEU A 230 -15.95 -24.05 -0.89
CA LEU A 230 -15.68 -22.63 -0.70
C LEU A 230 -14.38 -22.20 -1.38
N PRO A 231 -14.33 -20.94 -1.88
CA PRO A 231 -13.11 -20.39 -2.45
C PRO A 231 -11.97 -20.33 -1.41
N PRO A 232 -10.72 -20.55 -1.81
CA PRO A 232 -9.59 -20.56 -0.89
C PRO A 232 -9.26 -19.19 -0.28
N SER A 233 -9.60 -18.08 -0.92
CA SER A 233 -9.21 -16.72 -0.54
C SER A 233 -9.46 -16.37 0.93
N GLY A 234 -10.64 -16.67 1.48
CA GLY A 234 -10.95 -16.42 2.90
C GLY A 234 -10.02 -17.16 3.87
N PHE A 235 -9.69 -18.41 3.57
CA PHE A 235 -8.80 -19.25 4.38
C PHE A 235 -7.35 -18.79 4.30
N VAL A 236 -6.91 -18.41 3.10
CA VAL A 236 -5.55 -17.94 2.84
C VAL A 236 -5.32 -16.56 3.45
N ALA A 237 -6.30 -15.64 3.37
CA ALA A 237 -6.22 -14.33 4.03
C ALA A 237 -6.09 -14.45 5.56
N GLY A 238 -6.87 -15.32 6.19
CA GLY A 238 -6.73 -15.59 7.63
C GLY A 238 -5.37 -16.23 7.96
N ALA A 239 -4.91 -17.17 7.13
CA ALA A 239 -3.58 -17.74 7.28
C ALA A 239 -2.46 -16.69 7.15
N PHE A 240 -2.57 -15.73 6.23
CA PHE A 240 -1.63 -14.60 6.09
C PHE A 240 -1.60 -13.73 7.34
N ALA A 241 -2.76 -13.44 7.95
CA ALA A 241 -2.83 -12.69 9.20
C ALA A 241 -2.13 -13.42 10.36
N ARG A 242 -2.25 -14.76 10.41
CA ARG A 242 -1.58 -15.60 11.42
C ARG A 242 -0.09 -15.81 11.16
N THR A 243 0.37 -15.81 9.91
CA THR A 243 1.80 -15.91 9.55
C THR A 243 2.29 -14.56 9.04
N ALA A 244 2.69 -13.68 9.96
CA ALA A 244 3.32 -12.40 9.62
C ALA A 244 4.62 -12.61 8.81
N PRO A 245 5.00 -11.66 7.94
CA PRO A 245 6.33 -11.66 7.34
C PRO A 245 7.42 -11.67 8.43
N PRO A 246 8.61 -12.26 8.18
CA PRO A 246 9.08 -12.84 6.92
C PRO A 246 8.57 -14.27 6.65
N ASP A 247 7.77 -14.86 7.54
CA ASP A 247 7.35 -16.25 7.41
C ASP A 247 6.43 -16.47 6.20
N ALA A 248 6.64 -17.60 5.54
CA ALA A 248 5.81 -18.04 4.42
C ALA A 248 4.58 -18.81 4.94
N PRO A 249 3.39 -18.61 4.34
CA PRO A 249 2.16 -19.31 4.76
C PRO A 249 2.16 -20.81 4.42
N VAL A 250 3.23 -21.35 3.81
CA VAL A 250 3.34 -22.76 3.42
C VAL A 250 3.45 -23.68 4.63
N GLY A 251 2.78 -24.82 4.59
CA GLY A 251 2.67 -25.76 5.71
C GLY A 251 1.59 -25.40 6.75
N THR A 252 1.01 -24.20 6.64
CA THR A 252 -0.06 -23.72 7.53
C THR A 252 -1.35 -24.50 7.34
N ILE A 253 -1.90 -25.02 8.44
CA ILE A 253 -3.21 -25.70 8.47
C ILE A 253 -4.31 -24.65 8.34
N VAL A 254 -5.31 -24.93 7.50
CA VAL A 254 -6.53 -24.13 7.37
C VAL A 254 -7.74 -24.85 7.95
N SER A 255 -8.75 -24.11 8.40
CA SER A 255 -9.97 -24.63 9.04
C SER A 255 -10.94 -25.32 8.05
N ALA A 256 -10.46 -26.31 7.31
CA ALA A 256 -11.19 -27.07 6.30
C ALA A 256 -11.14 -28.58 6.59
N SER A 257 -12.15 -29.31 6.10
CA SER A 257 -12.29 -30.75 6.29
C SER A 257 -11.68 -31.57 5.14
N ASP A 258 -11.65 -31.01 3.93
CA ASP A 258 -11.10 -31.63 2.73
C ASP A 258 -10.85 -30.55 1.66
N VAL A 259 -10.32 -30.95 0.51
CA VAL A 259 -10.26 -30.14 -0.71
C VAL A 259 -11.33 -30.59 -1.73
N SER A 260 -11.72 -29.72 -2.67
CA SER A 260 -12.59 -30.12 -3.79
C SER A 260 -11.89 -31.10 -4.73
N TYR A 261 -10.58 -30.93 -4.95
CA TYR A 261 -9.77 -31.76 -5.84
C TYR A 261 -8.45 -32.21 -5.19
N ARG A 262 -8.25 -33.51 -4.98
CA ARG A 262 -7.05 -34.04 -4.29
C ARG A 262 -5.87 -34.20 -5.26
N LEU A 263 -4.95 -33.24 -5.22
CA LEU A 263 -3.74 -33.21 -6.04
C LEU A 263 -2.73 -34.33 -5.72
N THR A 264 -2.29 -35.04 -6.75
CA THR A 264 -1.08 -35.87 -6.72
C THR A 264 0.19 -35.01 -6.60
N ALA A 265 1.33 -35.64 -6.28
CA ALA A 265 2.62 -34.95 -6.22
C ALA A 265 2.98 -34.32 -7.59
N GLN A 266 2.90 -35.09 -8.68
CA GLN A 266 3.22 -34.60 -10.03
C GLN A 266 2.34 -33.41 -10.45
N GLN A 267 1.04 -33.42 -10.16
CA GLN A 267 0.15 -32.29 -10.43
C GLN A 267 0.50 -31.06 -9.58
N THR A 268 0.87 -31.29 -8.31
CA THR A 268 1.36 -30.22 -7.42
C THR A 268 2.62 -29.56 -7.99
N ASP A 269 3.55 -30.35 -8.52
CA ASP A 269 4.79 -29.84 -9.14
C ASP A 269 4.50 -29.01 -10.39
N VAL A 270 3.60 -29.46 -11.27
CA VAL A 270 3.17 -28.74 -12.48
C VAL A 270 2.52 -27.39 -12.12
N LEU A 271 1.56 -27.39 -11.19
CA LEU A 271 0.92 -26.17 -10.71
C LEU A 271 1.93 -25.21 -10.07
N THR A 272 2.83 -25.74 -9.24
CA THR A 272 3.90 -24.95 -8.60
C THR A 272 4.82 -24.31 -9.65
N GLN A 273 5.20 -25.05 -10.70
CA GLN A 273 6.00 -24.51 -11.80
C GLN A 273 5.30 -23.35 -12.52
N ALA A 274 3.99 -23.45 -12.74
CA ALA A 274 3.16 -22.38 -13.29
C ALA A 274 2.90 -21.20 -12.32
N GLY A 275 3.27 -21.31 -11.04
CA GLY A 275 2.99 -20.27 -10.03
C GLY A 275 1.56 -20.30 -9.48
N VAL A 276 0.91 -21.47 -9.50
CA VAL A 276 -0.35 -21.72 -8.78
C VAL A 276 -0.02 -22.37 -7.44
N ASN A 277 -0.56 -21.83 -6.35
CA ASN A 277 -0.32 -22.33 -5.01
C ASN A 277 -1.30 -23.45 -4.67
N ALA A 278 -0.77 -24.66 -4.46
CA ALA A 278 -1.56 -25.81 -4.07
C ALA A 278 -2.07 -25.68 -2.63
N ILE A 279 -3.32 -26.08 -2.37
CA ILE A 279 -3.83 -26.46 -1.05
C ILE A 279 -4.02 -27.98 -1.05
N ARG A 280 -3.57 -28.66 0.01
CA ARG A 280 -3.50 -30.13 0.03
C ARG A 280 -4.08 -30.71 1.31
N TYR A 281 -4.89 -31.75 1.14
CA TYR A 281 -5.32 -32.66 2.20
C TYR A 281 -4.24 -33.73 2.43
N PHE A 282 -3.96 -34.02 3.71
CA PHE A 282 -3.04 -35.09 4.13
C PHE A 282 -3.81 -36.24 4.81
N SER A 283 -4.30 -36.05 6.03
CA SER A 283 -5.06 -37.05 6.77
C SER A 283 -5.92 -36.42 7.88
N GLY A 284 -7.13 -36.93 8.10
CA GLY A 284 -8.07 -36.29 9.02
C GLY A 284 -8.40 -34.85 8.57
N PRO A 285 -8.66 -33.89 9.47
CA PRO A 285 -8.87 -32.48 9.12
C PRO A 285 -7.55 -31.74 8.85
N ASP A 286 -6.51 -32.41 8.32
CA ASP A 286 -5.23 -31.80 7.99
C ASP A 286 -5.22 -31.31 6.52
N VAL A 287 -5.79 -30.12 6.31
CA VAL A 287 -5.73 -29.38 5.04
C VAL A 287 -4.75 -28.22 5.19
N ARG A 288 -3.74 -28.13 4.31
CA ARG A 288 -2.67 -27.14 4.40
C ARG A 288 -2.47 -26.34 3.12
N ILE A 289 -2.04 -25.10 3.27
CA ILE A 289 -1.41 -24.34 2.18
C ILE A 289 -0.06 -25.01 1.85
N TRP A 290 0.18 -25.30 0.57
CA TRP A 290 1.36 -26.05 0.10
C TRP A 290 2.14 -25.30 -1.01
N GLY A 291 1.85 -24.02 -1.22
CA GLY A 291 2.57 -23.13 -2.12
C GLY A 291 2.65 -21.70 -1.58
N ALA A 292 3.70 -20.98 -1.98
CA ALA A 292 3.95 -19.58 -1.59
C ALA A 292 4.63 -18.78 -2.72
N ARG A 293 4.21 -18.99 -3.98
CA ARG A 293 4.64 -18.23 -5.16
C ARG A 293 3.66 -17.10 -5.48
N THR A 294 4.17 -16.01 -6.02
CA THR A 294 3.36 -14.93 -6.60
C THR A 294 3.03 -15.24 -8.06
N LEU A 295 2.27 -14.36 -8.70
CA LEU A 295 2.06 -14.37 -10.15
C LEU A 295 3.22 -13.75 -10.94
N SER A 296 4.26 -13.23 -10.30
CA SER A 296 5.31 -12.47 -10.98
C SER A 296 6.15 -13.30 -11.94
N SER A 297 6.44 -12.69 -13.09
CA SER A 297 7.45 -13.09 -14.04
C SER A 297 8.88 -12.69 -13.62
N ASP A 298 9.05 -11.81 -12.64
CA ASP A 298 10.34 -11.43 -12.07
C ASP A 298 10.81 -12.44 -10.99
N PRO A 299 12.02 -13.04 -11.13
CA PRO A 299 12.59 -13.91 -10.11
C PRO A 299 12.77 -13.27 -8.72
N GLU A 300 12.92 -11.94 -8.62
CA GLU A 300 13.07 -11.20 -7.35
C GLU A 300 11.76 -11.23 -6.54
N TRP A 301 10.61 -11.11 -7.23
CA TRP A 301 9.27 -11.10 -6.62
C TRP A 301 8.57 -12.45 -6.60
N LYS A 302 9.30 -13.54 -6.89
CA LYS A 302 8.76 -14.89 -7.07
C LYS A 302 7.99 -15.47 -5.87
N TYR A 303 8.30 -15.05 -4.65
CA TYR A 303 7.77 -15.65 -3.42
C TYR A 303 6.92 -14.67 -2.59
N VAL A 304 5.77 -15.15 -2.12
CA VAL A 304 4.79 -14.40 -1.33
C VAL A 304 5.44 -13.78 -0.08
N ALA A 305 6.27 -14.55 0.63
CA ALA A 305 6.97 -14.06 1.82
C ALA A 305 7.86 -12.85 1.50
N ILE A 306 8.69 -12.94 0.45
CA ILE A 306 9.58 -11.84 0.04
C ILE A 306 8.78 -10.60 -0.37
N ARG A 307 7.69 -10.77 -1.12
CA ARG A 307 6.85 -9.62 -1.51
C ARG A 307 6.18 -8.98 -0.30
N ARG A 308 5.60 -9.77 0.62
CA ARG A 308 4.97 -9.23 1.83
C ARG A 308 5.96 -8.54 2.78
N VAL A 309 7.22 -8.98 2.86
CA VAL A 309 8.28 -8.21 3.54
C VAL A 309 8.52 -6.88 2.83
N GLY A 310 8.60 -6.88 1.50
CA GLY A 310 8.79 -5.66 0.70
C GLY A 310 7.68 -4.63 0.92
N LEU A 311 6.41 -5.06 0.83
CA LEU A 311 5.22 -4.23 1.09
C LEU A 311 5.23 -3.66 2.50
N PHE A 312 5.41 -4.51 3.52
CA PHE A 312 5.48 -4.10 4.92
C PHE A 312 6.55 -3.03 5.20
N LEU A 313 7.74 -3.20 4.62
CA LEU A 313 8.83 -2.23 4.81
C LEU A 313 8.59 -0.92 4.07
N LEU A 314 8.09 -0.99 2.83
CA LEU A 314 7.74 0.21 2.07
C LEU A 314 6.72 1.04 2.83
N GLU A 315 5.62 0.43 3.30
CA GLU A 315 4.55 1.16 3.97
C GLU A 315 4.98 1.68 5.36
N SER A 316 5.60 0.84 6.20
CA SER A 316 6.05 1.29 7.53
C SER A 316 7.04 2.45 7.43
N ILE A 317 8.03 2.36 6.55
CA ILE A 317 9.03 3.42 6.39
C ILE A 317 8.40 4.65 5.72
N TYR A 318 7.42 4.49 4.81
CA TYR A 318 6.72 5.61 4.20
C TYR A 318 5.88 6.40 5.23
N GLU A 319 4.97 5.74 5.96
CA GLU A 319 4.18 6.35 7.04
C GLU A 319 5.11 7.02 8.08
N GLY A 320 6.12 6.28 8.56
CA GLY A 320 7.06 6.76 9.56
C GLY A 320 8.00 7.89 9.10
N THR A 321 8.04 8.21 7.79
CA THR A 321 8.85 9.30 7.23
C THR A 321 8.04 10.36 6.48
N GLU A 322 6.70 10.33 6.51
CA GLU A 322 5.84 11.30 5.81
C GLU A 322 6.14 12.76 6.22
N TRP A 323 6.56 12.99 7.46
CA TRP A 323 6.96 14.31 7.96
C TRP A 323 8.03 15.01 7.10
N ALA A 324 8.86 14.25 6.37
CA ALA A 324 9.90 14.77 5.49
C ALA A 324 9.39 15.67 4.36
N VAL A 325 8.11 15.55 3.95
CA VAL A 325 7.54 16.40 2.87
C VAL A 325 7.41 17.88 3.26
N PHE A 326 7.52 18.20 4.55
CA PHE A 326 7.42 19.56 5.10
C PHE A 326 8.78 20.20 5.41
N GLU A 327 9.86 19.41 5.42
CA GLU A 327 11.21 19.86 5.75
C GLU A 327 11.96 20.45 4.53
N ASP A 328 13.08 21.12 4.80
CA ASP A 328 14.00 21.56 3.74
C ASP A 328 14.88 20.39 3.26
N ASN A 329 15.02 20.23 1.94
CA ASN A 329 15.73 19.11 1.32
C ASN A 329 17.26 19.28 1.40
N ASP A 330 17.82 19.10 2.60
CA ASP A 330 19.23 19.30 2.92
C ASP A 330 19.90 18.11 3.62
N GLU A 331 21.19 18.25 3.91
CA GLU A 331 22.00 17.22 4.57
C GLU A 331 21.46 16.84 5.97
N THR A 332 20.73 17.74 6.65
CA THR A 332 20.11 17.51 7.96
C THR A 332 18.97 16.51 7.81
N LEU A 333 18.00 16.81 6.94
CA LEU A 333 16.88 15.91 6.62
C LEU A 333 17.39 14.53 6.19
N TRP A 334 18.41 14.51 5.33
CA TRP A 334 19.01 13.26 4.83
C TRP A 334 19.63 12.42 5.95
N ASN A 335 20.30 13.06 6.91
CA ASN A 335 20.87 12.37 8.07
C ASN A 335 19.78 11.76 8.97
N GLU A 336 18.70 12.50 9.21
CA GLU A 336 17.57 12.04 10.03
C GLU A 336 16.82 10.89 9.38
N LEU A 337 16.49 10.99 8.07
CA LEU A 337 15.88 9.92 7.29
C LEU A 337 16.69 8.62 7.30
N ARG A 338 18.03 8.71 7.16
CA ARG A 338 18.89 7.53 7.29
C ARG A 338 18.83 6.96 8.70
N ALA A 339 18.98 7.78 9.74
CA ALA A 339 19.01 7.32 11.13
C ALA A 339 17.72 6.59 11.55
N VAL A 340 16.54 7.17 11.31
CA VAL A 340 15.26 6.52 11.70
C VAL A 340 15.01 5.21 10.95
N THR A 341 15.44 5.14 9.69
CA THR A 341 15.33 3.93 8.87
C THR A 341 16.34 2.86 9.28
N GLU A 342 17.57 3.24 9.62
CA GLU A 342 18.61 2.33 10.12
C GLU A 342 18.21 1.72 11.47
N ASP A 343 17.66 2.52 12.40
CA ASP A 343 17.17 2.03 13.69
C ASP A 343 16.00 1.03 13.54
N PHE A 344 15.05 1.31 12.64
CA PHE A 344 13.95 0.40 12.33
C PHE A 344 14.43 -0.94 11.75
N LEU A 345 15.27 -0.89 10.71
CA LEU A 345 15.84 -2.09 10.09
C LEU A 345 16.76 -2.86 11.05
N LEU A 346 17.46 -2.17 11.96
CA LEU A 346 18.23 -2.81 13.03
C LEU A 346 17.33 -3.57 14.01
N GLY A 347 16.16 -3.00 14.38
CA GLY A 347 15.16 -3.67 15.21
C GLY A 347 14.63 -4.96 14.57
N LEU A 348 14.39 -4.96 13.25
CA LEU A 348 13.95 -6.15 12.51
C LEU A 348 15.09 -7.18 12.34
N PHE A 349 16.33 -6.71 12.12
CA PHE A 349 17.51 -7.59 12.09
C PHE A 349 17.71 -8.33 13.42
N GLN A 350 17.56 -7.64 14.56
CA GLN A 350 17.65 -8.24 15.90
C GLN A 350 16.55 -9.29 16.16
N GLN A 351 15.39 -9.15 15.50
CA GLN A 351 14.31 -10.15 15.51
C GLN A 351 14.54 -11.31 14.52
N GLY A 352 15.62 -11.28 13.72
CA GLY A 352 15.96 -12.34 12.77
C GLY A 352 15.29 -12.22 11.39
N TRP A 353 14.77 -11.05 11.01
CA TRP A 353 14.05 -10.87 9.74
C TRP A 353 14.94 -10.98 8.49
N PHE A 354 16.24 -10.72 8.63
CA PHE A 354 17.19 -10.61 7.51
C PHE A 354 18.35 -11.59 7.65
N GLN A 355 18.93 -12.00 6.52
CA GLN A 355 20.08 -12.90 6.45
C GLN A 355 21.39 -12.14 6.64
N GLY A 356 22.18 -12.52 7.64
CA GLY A 356 23.50 -11.92 7.88
C GLY A 356 24.00 -12.17 9.30
N SER A 357 25.31 -12.03 9.51
CA SER A 357 25.93 -12.08 10.85
C SER A 357 26.09 -10.70 11.49
N SER A 358 26.06 -9.64 10.67
CA SER A 358 26.17 -8.24 11.08
C SER A 358 25.11 -7.39 10.37
N PRO A 359 24.73 -6.22 10.90
CA PRO A 359 23.81 -5.30 10.23
C PRO A 359 24.24 -4.97 8.78
N SER A 360 25.53 -4.77 8.54
CA SER A 360 26.10 -4.49 7.20
C SER A 360 26.01 -5.66 6.21
N ASP A 361 25.87 -6.91 6.68
CA ASP A 361 25.57 -8.06 5.80
C ASP A 361 24.07 -8.15 5.48
N ALA A 362 23.23 -7.57 6.35
CA ALA A 362 21.80 -7.79 6.41
C ALA A 362 20.97 -6.67 5.77
N PHE A 363 21.39 -5.40 5.93
CA PHE A 363 20.73 -4.27 5.31
C PHE A 363 21.69 -3.09 5.05
N PHE A 364 21.22 -2.11 4.27
CA PHE A 364 21.83 -0.79 4.17
C PHE A 364 20.76 0.29 3.93
N VAL A 365 21.08 1.54 4.26
CA VAL A 365 20.26 2.73 3.95
C VAL A 365 21.12 3.80 3.28
N ARG A 366 20.55 4.55 2.34
CA ARG A 366 21.15 5.71 1.66
C ARG A 366 20.10 6.77 1.43
N CYS A 367 20.43 7.99 1.82
CA CYS A 367 19.74 9.22 1.47
C CYS A 367 20.83 10.26 1.46
N ASP A 368 21.39 10.55 0.28
CA ASP A 368 22.57 11.41 0.11
C ASP A 368 22.76 11.72 -1.39
N ARG A 369 23.87 12.40 -1.74
CA ARG A 369 24.24 12.74 -3.13
C ARG A 369 24.48 11.55 -4.06
N THR A 370 24.43 10.30 -3.57
CA THR A 370 24.46 9.07 -4.37
C THR A 370 23.07 8.46 -4.60
N SER A 371 22.04 8.85 -3.84
CA SER A 371 20.64 8.49 -4.10
C SER A 371 19.88 9.57 -4.90
N MET A 372 20.39 10.80 -4.94
CA MET A 372 19.73 11.96 -5.57
C MET A 372 20.65 12.68 -6.56
N THR A 373 20.13 13.03 -7.74
CA THR A 373 20.79 13.99 -8.64
C THR A 373 20.54 15.43 -8.18
N GLN A 374 21.30 16.40 -8.72
CA GLN A 374 20.99 17.82 -8.46
C GLN A 374 19.59 18.19 -8.96
N GLN A 375 19.13 17.61 -10.08
CA GLN A 375 17.79 17.85 -10.60
C GLN A 375 16.70 17.32 -9.65
N ASP A 376 16.93 16.21 -8.94
CA ASP A 376 15.97 15.73 -7.94
C ASP A 376 15.84 16.72 -6.78
N ILE A 377 16.97 17.28 -6.32
CA ILE A 377 17.01 18.26 -5.24
C ILE A 377 16.36 19.58 -5.67
N ASP A 378 16.66 20.07 -6.87
CA ASP A 378 16.09 21.29 -7.45
C ASP A 378 14.56 21.18 -7.66
N GLU A 379 14.07 19.97 -7.95
CA GLU A 379 12.65 19.66 -8.08
C GLU A 379 12.00 19.29 -6.72
N GLY A 380 12.72 19.45 -5.61
CA GLY A 380 12.17 19.27 -4.25
C GLY A 380 11.98 17.81 -3.82
N ARG A 381 12.64 16.85 -4.48
CA ARG A 381 12.56 15.43 -4.14
C ARG A 381 13.70 14.95 -3.26
N THR A 382 13.34 14.19 -2.23
CA THR A 382 14.25 13.50 -1.33
C THR A 382 14.11 11.99 -1.55
N ILE A 383 15.20 11.34 -1.97
CA ILE A 383 15.19 9.91 -2.34
C ILE A 383 15.92 9.09 -1.28
N LEU A 384 15.15 8.23 -0.60
CA LEU A 384 15.60 7.24 0.37
C LEU A 384 15.68 5.87 -0.32
N ILE A 385 16.86 5.28 -0.38
CA ILE A 385 17.11 3.93 -0.92
C ILE A 385 17.57 3.04 0.22
N PHE A 386 16.94 1.89 0.39
CA PHE A 386 17.37 0.88 1.36
C PHE A 386 17.40 -0.50 0.71
N GLY A 387 18.20 -1.39 1.28
CA GLY A 387 18.34 -2.76 0.79
C GLY A 387 18.31 -3.76 1.94
N ILE A 388 17.68 -4.91 1.74
CA ILE A 388 17.60 -6.00 2.73
C ILE A 388 17.99 -7.36 2.15
N ALA A 389 18.73 -8.16 2.92
CA ALA A 389 19.14 -9.51 2.53
C ALA A 389 18.07 -10.54 2.93
N THR A 390 17.20 -10.93 1.99
CA THR A 390 16.11 -11.89 2.28
C THR A 390 16.49 -13.36 2.08
N THR A 391 17.46 -13.64 1.19
CA THR A 391 17.79 -15.02 0.78
C THR A 391 19.26 -15.40 0.96
N ARG A 392 20.20 -14.46 0.77
CA ARG A 392 21.64 -14.65 0.97
C ARG A 392 22.25 -13.38 1.57
N PRO A 393 23.21 -13.48 2.52
CA PRO A 393 23.89 -12.33 3.07
C PRO A 393 24.54 -11.46 1.97
N ALA A 394 24.50 -10.14 2.14
CA ALA A 394 24.98 -9.14 1.19
C ALA A 394 24.36 -9.19 -0.23
N GLU A 395 23.28 -9.96 -0.45
CA GLU A 395 22.45 -9.87 -1.66
C GLU A 395 21.13 -9.19 -1.34
N PHE A 396 21.08 -7.89 -1.63
CA PHE A 396 19.97 -7.04 -1.20
C PHE A 396 18.84 -6.99 -2.24
N LEU A 397 17.61 -7.27 -1.78
CA LEU A 397 16.39 -6.72 -2.35
C LEU A 397 16.42 -5.21 -2.13
N ILE A 398 16.32 -4.43 -3.20
CA ILE A 398 16.47 -2.96 -3.15
C ILE A 398 15.12 -2.27 -3.26
N LEU A 399 14.81 -1.45 -2.26
CA LEU A 399 13.58 -0.68 -2.09
C LEU A 399 13.91 0.82 -2.11
N GLN A 400 12.93 1.63 -2.46
CA GLN A 400 13.10 3.07 -2.63
C GLN A 400 11.81 3.79 -2.25
N ILE A 401 11.95 4.85 -1.46
CA ILE A 401 10.91 5.83 -1.14
C ILE A 401 11.34 7.18 -1.71
N VAL A 402 10.38 7.95 -2.21
CA VAL A 402 10.59 9.29 -2.74
C VAL A 402 9.58 10.21 -2.05
N HIS A 403 10.10 11.17 -1.29
CA HIS A 403 9.33 12.28 -0.77
C HIS A 403 9.46 13.46 -1.73
N GLU A 404 8.38 14.16 -2.00
CA GLU A 404 8.37 15.36 -2.83
C GLU A 404 7.76 16.51 -2.03
N ARG A 405 8.49 17.62 -1.92
CA ARG A 405 8.06 18.76 -1.10
C ARG A 405 6.76 19.33 -1.64
N ALA A 406 5.77 19.51 -0.75
CA ALA A 406 4.55 20.23 -1.09
C ALA A 406 4.85 21.71 -1.39
N ASN A 407 4.89 22.07 -2.68
CA ASN A 407 4.81 23.46 -3.10
C ASN A 407 3.42 24.02 -2.74
N THR A 408 3.31 25.33 -2.53
CA THR A 408 2.03 26.01 -2.19
C THR A 408 0.99 26.03 -3.34
N SER A 409 1.20 25.22 -4.37
CA SER A 409 0.30 24.95 -5.48
C SER A 409 0.27 23.45 -5.88
N SER A 410 0.74 22.54 -5.02
CA SER A 410 0.67 21.09 -5.25
C SER A 410 -0.22 20.40 -4.21
N LEU A 411 -0.65 19.20 -4.57
CA LEU A 411 -1.79 18.49 -3.99
C LEU A 411 -1.51 17.92 -2.57
N PRO A 412 -2.55 17.61 -1.78
CA PRO A 412 -2.40 16.90 -0.50
C PRO A 412 -1.75 15.51 -0.65
N ALA A 413 -1.15 15.03 0.43
CA ALA A 413 -0.29 13.84 0.45
C ALA A 413 -0.97 12.53 -0.02
N ASP A 414 -2.30 12.40 0.14
CA ASP A 414 -3.06 11.25 -0.37
C ASP A 414 -3.09 11.18 -1.91
N LEU A 415 -2.86 12.31 -2.59
CA LEU A 415 -2.72 12.41 -4.04
C LEU A 415 -1.26 12.26 -4.50
N SER A 416 -0.27 12.50 -3.62
CA SER A 416 1.14 12.18 -3.88
C SER A 416 1.36 10.68 -4.06
N ARG A 417 0.64 9.83 -3.31
CA ARG A 417 0.60 8.37 -3.54
C ARG A 417 0.05 7.99 -4.94
N ARG A 418 -0.72 8.87 -5.59
CA ARG A 418 -1.44 8.63 -6.87
C ARG A 418 -0.73 9.22 -8.11
N ALA A 419 0.49 9.73 -7.94
CA ALA A 419 1.36 10.21 -9.00
C ALA A 419 1.73 9.07 -9.99
N GLY A 420 1.32 9.20 -11.26
CA GLY A 420 1.33 8.10 -12.25
C GLY A 420 2.66 7.36 -12.38
N ARG A 421 2.67 6.06 -12.05
CA ARG A 421 3.90 5.25 -11.99
C ARG A 421 4.25 4.65 -13.35
N ILE A 422 5.53 4.61 -13.68
CA ILE A 422 6.03 3.85 -14.83
C ILE A 422 6.23 2.39 -14.41
N VAL A 423 5.62 1.47 -15.15
CA VAL A 423 5.85 0.03 -15.08
C VAL A 423 6.64 -0.39 -16.33
N ALA A 424 7.64 -1.24 -16.15
CA ALA A 424 8.40 -1.82 -17.25
C ALA A 424 8.36 -3.34 -17.17
N THR A 425 7.85 -3.97 -18.22
CA THR A 425 7.62 -5.41 -18.29
C THR A 425 8.66 -6.04 -19.21
N PRO A 426 9.60 -6.87 -18.71
CA PRO A 426 10.55 -7.57 -19.55
C PRO A 426 9.85 -8.48 -20.56
N ASN A 427 10.33 -8.53 -21.80
CA ASN A 427 9.89 -9.49 -22.82
C ASN A 427 11.06 -10.43 -23.19
N PRO A 428 11.21 -11.56 -22.48
CA PRO A 428 12.32 -12.49 -22.69
C PRO A 428 12.37 -13.07 -24.11
N SER A 429 11.22 -13.15 -24.80
CA SER A 429 11.12 -13.71 -26.15
C SER A 429 11.68 -12.79 -27.24
N ARG A 430 11.83 -11.49 -26.96
CA ARG A 430 12.32 -10.49 -27.92
C ARG A 430 13.62 -9.80 -27.51
N GLY A 431 14.05 -9.94 -26.25
CA GLY A 431 15.19 -9.19 -25.71
C GLY A 431 14.87 -7.69 -25.54
N GLU A 432 13.58 -7.38 -25.36
CA GLU A 432 13.06 -6.02 -25.22
C GLU A 432 12.39 -5.86 -23.86
N VAL A 433 12.18 -4.62 -23.42
CA VAL A 433 11.35 -4.31 -22.24
C VAL A 433 10.28 -3.32 -22.66
N THR A 434 9.04 -3.61 -22.27
CA THR A 434 7.87 -2.79 -22.59
C THR A 434 7.62 -1.80 -21.47
N LEU A 435 7.74 -0.51 -21.76
CA LEU A 435 7.51 0.59 -20.83
C LEU A 435 6.06 1.05 -20.95
N ARG A 436 5.36 1.18 -19.82
CA ARG A 436 3.97 1.67 -19.70
C ARG A 436 3.88 2.66 -18.56
N LEU A 437 3.12 3.73 -18.75
CA LEU A 437 2.67 4.58 -17.64
C LEU A 437 1.34 4.02 -17.12
N VAL A 438 1.17 4.00 -15.79
CA VAL A 438 -0.02 3.53 -15.09
C VAL A 438 -0.55 4.68 -14.25
N GLY A 439 -1.84 4.99 -14.39
CA GLY A 439 -2.46 6.22 -13.90
C GLY A 439 -2.50 7.33 -14.98
N SER A 440 -3.37 8.33 -14.78
CA SER A 440 -3.47 9.51 -15.65
C SER A 440 -3.56 10.78 -14.83
N LEU A 441 -2.98 11.88 -15.32
CA LEU A 441 -2.96 13.18 -14.64
C LEU A 441 -4.38 13.73 -14.36
N SER A 442 -5.35 13.38 -15.20
CA SER A 442 -6.76 13.78 -15.05
C SER A 442 -7.51 13.07 -13.90
N ALA A 443 -6.92 12.02 -13.29
CA ALA A 443 -7.43 11.42 -12.05
C ALA A 443 -6.83 12.06 -10.78
N VAL A 444 -5.86 12.96 -10.94
CA VAL A 444 -5.03 13.49 -9.84
C VAL A 444 -5.40 14.94 -9.47
N ASP A 445 -5.88 15.75 -10.44
CA ASP A 445 -6.49 17.06 -10.17
C ASP A 445 -7.65 17.35 -11.15
N PRO A 446 -8.92 17.38 -10.68
CA PRO A 446 -10.09 17.66 -11.52
C PRO A 446 -10.26 19.14 -11.90
N THR A 447 -9.41 20.04 -11.39
CA THR A 447 -9.43 21.47 -11.73
C THR A 447 -8.54 21.82 -12.93
N LEU A 448 -7.64 20.93 -13.34
CA LEU A 448 -6.82 21.09 -14.53
C LEU A 448 -7.69 20.98 -15.79
N PRO A 449 -7.52 21.88 -16.78
CA PRO A 449 -8.30 21.83 -18.01
C PRO A 449 -8.01 20.54 -18.78
N VAL A 450 -9.07 19.85 -19.19
CA VAL A 450 -9.01 18.63 -20.04
C VAL A 450 -8.67 19.01 -21.49
N SER A 451 -7.47 19.57 -21.69
CA SER A 451 -6.83 19.69 -22.99
C SER A 451 -5.90 18.51 -23.21
N SER A 452 -5.79 18.06 -24.45
CA SER A 452 -4.90 16.97 -24.90
C SER A 452 -3.40 17.35 -24.85
N SER A 453 -3.01 18.15 -23.87
CA SER A 453 -1.66 18.65 -23.62
C SER A 453 -1.19 18.31 -22.20
N ALA A 454 -2.07 17.93 -21.28
CA ALA A 454 -1.70 17.50 -19.93
C ALA A 454 -0.74 16.30 -19.97
N ASP A 455 -1.00 15.33 -20.85
CA ASP A 455 -0.16 14.15 -21.09
C ASP A 455 0.88 14.36 -22.21
N SER A 456 1.29 15.61 -22.48
CA SER A 456 2.46 15.90 -23.33
C SER A 456 3.73 15.88 -22.49
N GLY A 457 4.86 15.44 -23.06
CA GLY A 457 6.07 15.22 -22.25
C GLY A 457 7.09 14.27 -22.88
N PHE A 458 8.13 13.95 -22.13
CA PHE A 458 9.24 13.10 -22.57
C PHE A 458 9.38 11.85 -21.71
N LEU A 459 9.31 10.66 -22.30
CA LEU A 459 9.81 9.43 -21.67
C LEU A 459 11.31 9.32 -21.94
N ARG A 460 12.11 9.04 -20.91
CA ARG A 460 13.57 8.95 -20.94
C ARG A 460 14.05 7.65 -20.33
N ILE A 461 15.15 7.13 -20.85
CA ILE A 461 16.01 6.18 -20.13
C ILE A 461 17.24 6.92 -19.64
N LEU A 462 17.58 6.75 -18.37
CA LEU A 462 18.80 7.26 -17.75
C LEU A 462 19.72 6.07 -17.41
N ASP A 463 21.03 6.23 -17.53
CA ASP A 463 22.00 5.25 -17.03
C ASP A 463 22.22 5.37 -15.50
N ALA A 464 23.05 4.49 -14.94
CA ALA A 464 23.38 4.46 -13.51
C ALA A 464 23.93 5.78 -12.93
N THR A 465 24.35 6.74 -13.78
CA THR A 465 24.84 8.06 -13.39
C THR A 465 23.82 9.18 -13.58
N GLY A 466 22.57 8.85 -13.93
CA GLY A 466 21.51 9.82 -14.22
C GLY A 466 21.59 10.44 -15.61
N ARG A 467 22.56 10.04 -16.44
CA ARG A 467 22.71 10.56 -17.82
C ARG A 467 21.68 9.93 -18.74
N GLU A 468 20.96 10.77 -19.48
CA GLU A 468 20.02 10.33 -20.52
C GLU A 468 20.73 9.54 -21.63
N VAL A 469 20.20 8.36 -21.94
CA VAL A 469 20.68 7.49 -23.03
C VAL A 469 19.63 7.27 -24.13
N ARG A 470 18.35 7.52 -23.84
CA ARG A 470 17.25 7.33 -24.80
C ARG A 470 16.09 8.28 -24.50
N ARG A 471 15.41 8.82 -25.52
CA ARG A 471 14.23 9.69 -25.36
C ARG A 471 13.10 9.35 -26.35
N TRP A 472 11.85 9.53 -25.90
CA TRP A 472 10.66 9.57 -26.74
C TRP A 472 9.77 10.78 -26.37
N SER A 473 9.18 11.44 -27.37
CA SER A 473 8.20 12.50 -27.17
C SER A 473 6.78 11.93 -27.15
N THR A 474 5.94 12.44 -26.27
CA THR A 474 4.51 12.07 -26.15
C THR A 474 3.67 13.25 -26.65
N ASN A 475 2.99 13.04 -27.79
CA ASN A 475 2.27 14.11 -28.49
C ASN A 475 0.84 14.28 -27.96
N GLY A 476 0.69 14.41 -26.63
CA GLY A 476 -0.61 14.62 -25.99
C GLY A 476 -1.53 13.39 -25.92
N SER A 477 -1.01 12.22 -26.30
CA SER A 477 -1.69 10.91 -26.25
C SER A 477 -1.30 10.09 -25.02
N GLY A 478 -0.59 10.69 -24.05
CA GLY A 478 0.28 9.96 -23.13
C GLY A 478 1.43 9.25 -23.85
N PRO A 479 2.28 8.52 -23.12
CA PRO A 479 3.19 7.59 -23.74
C PRO A 479 2.42 6.56 -24.58
N PRO A 480 2.95 6.15 -25.75
CA PRO A 480 2.38 5.05 -26.52
C PRO A 480 2.10 3.85 -25.62
N SER A 481 1.05 3.07 -25.92
CA SER A 481 0.49 1.96 -25.10
C SER A 481 1.43 0.77 -24.81
N GLY A 482 2.72 0.96 -25.04
CA GLY A 482 3.86 0.11 -24.74
C GLY A 482 5.04 0.58 -25.58
N ILE A 483 5.99 1.32 -24.99
CA ILE A 483 7.27 1.59 -25.67
C ILE A 483 8.17 0.37 -25.49
N ALA A 484 8.47 -0.33 -26.58
CA ALA A 484 9.48 -1.38 -26.56
C ALA A 484 10.89 -0.77 -26.62
N TRP A 485 11.71 -1.05 -25.62
CA TRP A 485 13.12 -0.67 -25.58
C TRP A 485 14.01 -1.90 -25.66
N ASN A 486 14.98 -1.88 -26.57
CA ASN A 486 15.85 -3.00 -26.94
C ASN A 486 17.30 -2.84 -26.42
N GLY A 487 17.48 -2.09 -25.32
CA GLY A 487 18.80 -1.86 -24.72
C GLY A 487 19.74 -0.99 -25.56
N ARG A 488 19.20 -0.08 -26.39
CA ARG A 488 19.99 0.81 -27.26
C ARG A 488 19.80 2.29 -26.95
N ASP A 489 20.83 3.08 -27.21
CA ASP A 489 20.77 4.54 -27.12
C ASP A 489 19.98 5.18 -28.27
N ASP A 490 19.80 6.51 -28.26
CA ASP A 490 19.15 7.25 -29.37
C ASP A 490 19.91 7.13 -30.71
N PHE A 491 21.21 6.77 -30.67
CA PHE A 491 22.05 6.52 -31.85
C PHE A 491 22.04 5.05 -32.31
N GLY A 492 21.22 4.19 -31.68
CA GLY A 492 21.09 2.76 -32.02
C GLY A 492 22.25 1.88 -31.52
N ARG A 493 23.16 2.41 -30.70
CA ARG A 493 24.29 1.66 -30.13
C ARG A 493 23.80 0.81 -28.97
N SER A 494 24.31 -0.41 -28.84
CA SER A 494 24.02 -1.26 -27.68
C SER A 494 24.62 -0.64 -26.42
N LEU A 495 23.81 -0.53 -25.37
CA LEU A 495 24.25 -0.03 -24.08
C LEU A 495 24.86 -1.18 -23.24
N PRO A 496 25.84 -0.88 -22.36
CA PRO A 496 26.50 -1.90 -21.55
C PRO A 496 25.54 -2.52 -20.52
N SER A 497 25.80 -3.78 -20.15
CA SER A 497 25.05 -4.48 -19.11
C SER A 497 25.09 -3.70 -17.79
N GLY A 498 23.93 -3.43 -17.20
CA GLY A 498 23.83 -2.51 -16.06
C GLY A 498 22.39 -2.14 -15.70
N THR A 499 22.25 -1.35 -14.64
CA THR A 499 20.96 -0.77 -14.22
C THR A 499 20.73 0.55 -14.92
N TYR A 500 19.53 0.70 -15.48
CA TYR A 500 19.03 1.94 -16.05
C TYR A 500 17.74 2.33 -15.30
N TYR A 501 17.31 3.58 -15.47
CA TYR A 501 16.10 4.14 -14.87
C TYR A 501 15.18 4.66 -15.96
N VAL A 502 13.87 4.63 -15.72
CA VAL A 502 12.88 5.19 -16.65
C VAL A 502 12.21 6.38 -16.00
N ARG A 503 12.18 7.51 -16.70
CA ARG A 503 11.61 8.77 -16.22
C ARG A 503 10.66 9.35 -17.25
N PHE A 504 9.54 9.91 -16.82
CA PHE A 504 8.63 10.71 -17.63
C PHE A 504 8.66 12.15 -17.12
N ASP A 505 8.79 13.12 -18.01
CA ASP A 505 8.69 14.54 -17.69
C ASP A 505 7.53 15.17 -18.46
N GLY A 506 6.46 15.53 -17.75
CA GLY A 506 5.38 16.36 -18.28
C GLY A 506 5.58 17.85 -17.96
N PRO A 507 4.72 18.74 -18.46
CA PRO A 507 4.78 20.18 -18.19
C PRO A 507 4.39 20.57 -16.75
N HIS A 508 3.81 19.63 -15.99
CA HIS A 508 3.29 19.89 -14.63
C HIS A 508 3.76 18.88 -13.58
N VAL A 509 4.18 17.68 -13.97
CA VAL A 509 4.64 16.62 -13.05
C VAL A 509 5.69 15.74 -13.74
N SER A 510 6.66 15.23 -12.98
CA SER A 510 7.66 14.27 -13.42
C SER A 510 7.59 12.99 -12.59
N TYR A 511 7.68 11.83 -13.25
CA TYR A 511 7.56 10.51 -12.63
C TYR A 511 8.78 9.65 -12.94
N GLY A 512 9.26 8.86 -11.99
CA GLY A 512 10.44 8.00 -12.17
C GLY A 512 10.22 6.61 -11.61
N THR A 513 10.82 5.61 -12.24
CA THR A 513 10.91 4.25 -11.70
C THR A 513 12.30 3.66 -11.90
N LYS A 514 12.75 2.86 -10.93
CA LYS A 514 13.91 2.00 -11.08
C LYS A 514 13.49 0.73 -11.81
N LEU A 515 13.72 0.69 -13.12
CA LEU A 515 13.60 -0.51 -13.91
C LEU A 515 14.59 -0.47 -15.06
N LEU A 516 15.11 -1.67 -15.39
CA LEU A 516 15.94 -2.09 -16.53
C LEU A 516 17.33 -2.57 -16.11
N ARG A 517 17.46 -3.88 -15.88
CA ARG A 517 18.78 -4.55 -15.89
C ARG A 517 19.06 -5.06 -17.30
N VAL A 518 19.75 -4.26 -18.11
CA VAL A 518 20.28 -4.72 -19.40
C VAL A 518 21.30 -5.82 -19.11
N ARG A 519 21.18 -6.96 -19.79
CA ARG A 519 22.15 -8.07 -19.72
C ARG A 519 23.02 -8.08 -20.97
#